data_AF-A0A0P4US69-F1
#
_entry.id   AF-A0A0P4US69-F1
#
_cell.length_a   1.000
_cell.length_b   1.000
_cell.length_c   1.000
_cell.angle_alpha   90.00
_cell.angle_beta   90.00
_cell.angle_gamma   90.00
#
_symmetry.space_group_name_H-M   'P 1'
#
loop_
_entity.id
_entity.type
_entity.pdbx_description
1 polymer ?
#
loop_
_entity_poly.entity_id
_entity_poly.type
_entity_poly.pdbx_seq_one_letter_code
_entity_poly.pdbx_strand_id
1 'polypeptide(L)'
;MLGLDFNQEPRAIREAKEEGREEGREVEAIAFVTRLLDRRLGQELSESLRSRLSTLPLPLLEDLGEALLDFTTVSDLEQWLAEHS
;
A
#
# COMPACT_ATOMS: atom_id res chain seq x y z
N MET A 1 25.33 -29.59 -26.81
CA MET A 1 25.20 -29.54 -25.34
C MET A 1 24.43 -28.27 -25.03
N LEU A 2 23.18 -28.39 -24.54
CA LEU A 2 22.40 -27.23 -24.11
C LEU A 2 23.10 -26.63 -22.89
N GLY A 3 23.64 -25.43 -23.06
CA GLY A 3 24.27 -24.64 -22.00
C GLY A 3 23.24 -24.13 -21.02
N LEU A 4 22.60 -25.04 -20.28
CA LEU A 4 21.78 -24.71 -19.14
C LEU A 4 22.74 -24.52 -17.97
N ASP A 5 22.93 -23.26 -17.60
CA ASP A 5 23.70 -22.88 -16.42
C ASP A 5 22.84 -23.22 -15.18
N PHE A 6 23.06 -24.40 -14.59
CA PHE A 6 22.33 -24.91 -13.42
C PHE A 6 22.64 -24.15 -12.11
N ASN A 7 23.45 -23.08 -12.19
CA ASN A 7 23.83 -22.24 -11.07
C ASN A 7 22.90 -21.02 -10.87
N GLN A 8 21.85 -20.87 -11.68
CA GLN A 8 20.91 -19.75 -11.59
C GLN A 8 19.47 -20.22 -11.40
N GLU A 9 18.70 -19.48 -10.61
CA GLU A 9 17.27 -19.77 -10.42
C GLU A 9 16.51 -19.62 -11.76
N PRO A 10 15.57 -20.53 -12.07
CA PRO A 10 14.69 -20.41 -13.23
C PRO A 10 13.96 -19.06 -13.25
N ARG A 11 13.78 -18.47 -14.45
CA ARG A 11 13.11 -17.18 -14.64
C ARG A 11 11.75 -17.11 -13.94
N ALA A 12 10.95 -18.16 -14.07
CA ALA A 12 9.63 -18.25 -13.43
C ALA A 12 9.69 -18.17 -11.89
N ILE A 13 10.73 -18.71 -11.26
CA ILE A 13 10.90 -18.62 -9.79
C ILE A 13 11.30 -17.19 -9.40
N ARG A 14 12.16 -16.55 -10.18
CA ARG A 14 12.55 -15.16 -9.94
C ARG A 14 11.36 -14.21 -10.09
N GLU A 15 10.60 -14.35 -11.17
CA GLU A 15 9.39 -13.55 -11.42
C GLU A 15 8.36 -13.73 -10.30
N ALA A 16 8.08 -14.97 -9.89
CA ALA A 16 7.15 -15.24 -8.78
C ALA A 16 7.61 -14.64 -7.43
N LYS A 17 8.92 -14.59 -7.17
CA LYS A 17 9.47 -13.92 -5.97
C LYS A 17 9.35 -12.40 -6.03
N GLU A 18 9.53 -11.82 -7.22
CA GLU A 18 9.38 -10.38 -7.45
C GLU A 18 7.92 -9.98 -7.29
N GLU A 19 6.98 -10.69 -7.93
CA GLU A 19 5.53 -10.48 -7.80
C GLU A 19 5.07 -10.60 -6.34
N GLY A 20 5.44 -11.68 -5.64
CA GLY A 20 5.07 -11.84 -4.23
C GLY A 20 5.67 -10.78 -3.30
N ARG A 21 6.81 -10.18 -3.67
CA ARG A 21 7.39 -9.05 -2.94
C ARG A 21 6.60 -7.76 -3.20
N GLU A 22 6.15 -7.53 -4.43
CA GLU A 22 5.32 -6.38 -4.79
C GLU A 22 3.95 -6.45 -4.12
N GLU A 23 3.24 -7.57 -4.24
CA GLU A 23 1.95 -7.81 -3.58
C GLU A 23 2.07 -7.65 -2.05
N GLY A 24 3.14 -8.21 -1.46
CA GLY A 24 3.39 -8.11 -0.03
C GLY A 24 3.58 -6.66 0.44
N ARG A 25 4.22 -5.81 -0.37
CA ARG A 25 4.36 -4.37 -0.08
C ARG A 25 3.02 -3.66 -0.14
N GLU A 26 2.20 -3.94 -1.14
CA GLU A 26 0.87 -3.31 -1.29
C GLU A 26 -0.06 -3.66 -0.13
N VAL A 27 -0.17 -4.96 0.20
CA VAL A 27 -1.01 -5.44 1.30
C VAL A 27 -0.56 -4.85 2.64
N GLU A 28 0.75 -4.79 2.88
CA GLU A 28 1.31 -4.23 4.11
C GLU A 28 1.08 -2.72 4.21
N ALA A 29 1.31 -1.97 3.13
CA ALA A 29 1.11 -0.52 3.09
C ALA A 29 -0.35 -0.14 3.39
N ILE A 30 -1.32 -0.79 2.74
CA ILE A 30 -2.75 -0.55 2.98
C ILE A 30 -3.10 -0.84 4.45
N ALA A 31 -2.69 -1.99 4.96
CA ALA A 31 -2.98 -2.40 6.34
C ALA A 31 -2.28 -1.50 7.37
N PHE A 32 -1.09 -0.99 7.07
CA PHE A 32 -0.35 -0.09 7.95
C PHE A 32 -0.99 1.30 7.99
N VAL A 33 -1.21 1.92 6.82
CA VAL A 33 -1.81 3.25 6.71
C VAL A 33 -3.21 3.28 7.33
N THR A 34 -4.04 2.27 7.07
CA THR A 34 -5.40 2.19 7.65
C THR A 34 -5.35 2.19 9.18
N ARG A 35 -4.47 1.38 9.79
CA ARG A 35 -4.31 1.34 11.26
C ARG A 35 -3.76 2.66 11.82
N LEU A 36 -2.90 3.35 11.09
CA LEU A 36 -2.38 4.65 11.50
C LEU A 36 -3.47 5.72 11.45
N LEU A 37 -4.30 5.73 10.41
CA LEU A 37 -5.43 6.65 10.29
C LEU A 37 -6.44 6.41 11.42
N ASP A 38 -6.80 5.16 11.71
CA ASP A 38 -7.70 4.84 12.84
C ASP A 38 -7.15 5.39 14.17
N ARG A 39 -5.84 5.24 14.40
CA ARG A 39 -5.16 5.76 15.60
C ARG A 39 -5.09 7.27 15.62
N ARG A 40 -4.78 7.90 14.48
CA ARG A 40 -4.59 9.34 14.36
C ARG A 40 -5.90 10.10 14.54
N LEU A 41 -6.98 9.57 13.96
CA LEU A 41 -8.31 10.19 13.97
C LEU A 41 -9.16 9.74 15.17
N GLY A 42 -8.68 8.77 15.95
CA GLY A 42 -9.32 8.31 17.18
C GLY A 42 -10.63 7.53 16.96
N GLN A 43 -10.88 7.08 15.73
CA GLN A 43 -12.08 6.33 15.36
C GLN A 43 -11.80 5.41 14.18
N GLU A 44 -12.61 4.36 14.07
CA GLU A 44 -12.55 3.46 12.93
C GLU A 44 -13.03 4.17 11.65
N LEU A 45 -12.25 4.09 10.57
CA LEU A 45 -12.68 4.59 9.27
C LEU A 45 -13.91 3.84 8.75
N SER A 46 -14.79 4.55 8.05
CA SER A 46 -15.93 3.96 7.36
C SER A 46 -15.49 2.98 6.27
N GLU A 47 -16.38 2.03 5.93
CA GLU A 47 -16.13 1.06 4.86
C GLU A 47 -15.86 1.73 3.51
N SER A 48 -16.51 2.87 3.23
CA SER A 48 -16.28 3.63 2.00
C SER A 48 -14.86 4.19 1.91
N LEU A 49 -14.32 4.70 3.02
CA LEU A 49 -12.94 5.20 3.07
C LEU A 49 -11.94 4.03 2.99
N ARG A 50 -12.19 2.93 3.70
CA ARG A 50 -11.35 1.73 3.62
C ARG A 50 -11.29 1.17 2.20
N SER A 51 -12.43 1.08 1.51
CA SER A 51 -12.49 0.65 0.11
C SER A 51 -11.69 1.60 -0.80
N ARG A 52 -11.79 2.92 -0.60
CA ARG A 52 -11.01 3.88 -1.38
C ARG A 52 -9.50 3.78 -1.13
N LEU A 53 -9.07 3.54 0.12
CA LEU A 53 -7.67 3.29 0.44
C LEU A 53 -7.14 2.04 -0.27
N SER A 54 -7.96 0.98 -0.36
CA SER A 54 -7.56 -0.26 -1.02
C SER A 54 -7.37 -0.14 -2.54
N THR A 55 -7.84 0.96 -3.15
CA THR A 55 -7.63 1.24 -4.58
C THR A 55 -6.44 2.16 -4.86
N LEU A 56 -5.79 2.68 -3.82
CA LEU A 56 -4.64 3.58 -4.02
C LEU A 56 -3.40 2.79 -4.44
N PRO A 57 -2.63 3.29 -5.42
CA PRO A 57 -1.33 2.70 -5.77
C PRO A 57 -0.34 2.89 -4.63
N LEU A 58 0.64 1.97 -4.53
CA LEU A 58 1.63 1.97 -3.45
C LEU A 58 2.31 3.32 -3.19
N PRO A 59 2.76 4.11 -4.19
CA PRO A 59 3.37 5.41 -3.94
C PRO A 59 2.44 6.39 -3.23
N LEU A 60 1.14 6.40 -3.56
CA LEU A 60 0.17 7.26 -2.87
C LEU A 60 -0.10 6.79 -1.44
N LEU A 61 -0.03 5.49 -1.16
CA LEU A 61 -0.10 4.99 0.21
C LEU A 61 1.14 5.40 1.02
N GLU A 62 2.32 5.38 0.41
CA GLU A 62 3.57 5.87 1.03
C GLU A 62 3.47 7.38 1.33
N ASP A 63 3.00 8.19 0.38
CA ASP A 63 2.76 9.63 0.56
C ASP A 63 1.71 9.93 1.64
N LEU A 64 0.62 9.16 1.67
CA LEU A 64 -0.41 9.25 2.71
C LEU A 64 0.15 8.94 4.09
N GLY A 65 1.14 8.06 4.18
CA GLY A 65 1.87 7.74 5.41
C GLY A 65 2.55 8.95 6.05
N GLU A 66 3.02 9.90 5.24
CA GLU A 66 3.59 11.17 5.72
C GLU A 66 2.49 12.19 6.00
N ALA A 67 1.56 12.38 5.06
CA ALA A 67 0.48 13.38 5.16
C ALA A 67 -0.43 13.15 6.38
N LEU A 68 -0.67 11.89 6.76
CA LEU A 68 -1.50 11.58 7.94
C LEU A 68 -0.93 12.15 9.24
N LEU A 69 0.36 12.51 9.29
CA LEU A 69 0.99 13.14 10.44
C LEU A 69 0.50 14.58 10.68
N ASP A 70 -0.21 15.18 9.73
CA ASP A 70 -0.82 16.51 9.85
C ASP A 70 -2.34 16.45 10.05
N PHE A 71 -2.97 15.29 9.88
CA PHE A 71 -4.42 15.17 9.99
C PHE A 71 -4.92 15.38 11.42
N THR A 72 -6.05 16.03 11.54
CA THR A 72 -6.76 16.28 12.81
C THR A 72 -8.19 15.75 12.78
N THR A 73 -8.78 15.64 11.59
CA THR A 73 -10.15 15.21 11.36
C THR A 73 -10.25 14.25 10.17
N VAL A 74 -11.36 13.53 10.08
CA VAL A 74 -11.67 12.70 8.90
C VAL A 74 -11.76 13.56 7.63
N SER A 75 -12.19 14.82 7.75
CA SER A 75 -12.26 15.72 6.60
C SER A 75 -10.89 16.05 5.99
N ASP A 76 -9.82 16.04 6.80
CA ASP A 76 -8.45 16.22 6.26
C ASP A 76 -8.07 15.03 5.36
N LEU A 77 -8.42 13.81 5.76
CA LEU A 77 -8.25 12.60 4.94
C LEU A 77 -9.11 12.65 3.67
N GLU A 78 -10.37 13.04 3.78
CA GLU A 78 -11.28 13.14 2.64
C GLU A 78 -10.79 14.17 1.61
N GLN A 79 -10.29 15.30 2.08
CA GLN A 79 -9.69 16.33 1.23
C GLN A 79 -8.43 15.80 0.54
N TRP A 80 -7.49 15.22 1.31
CA TRP A 80 -6.27 14.66 0.74
C TRP A 80 -6.58 13.64 -0.36
N LEU A 81 -7.53 12.72 -0.11
CA LEU A 81 -7.94 11.72 -1.08
C LEU A 81 -8.58 12.35 -2.34
N ALA A 82 -9.29 13.47 -2.22
CA ALA A 82 -9.87 14.19 -3.36
C ALA A 82 -8.84 14.95 -4.19
N GLU A 83 -7.74 15.38 -3.59
CA GLU A 83 -6.62 16.04 -4.29
C GLU A 83 -5.71 15.04 -5.01
N HIS A 84 -5.69 13.77 -4.57
CA HIS A 84 -4.81 12.71 -5.06
C HIS A 84 -5.57 11.56 -5.75
N SER A 85 -6.82 11.78 -6.18
CA SER A 85 -7.64 10.82 -6.95
C SER A 85 -7.48 10.94 -8.45
#